data_AF-A0A015IWZ0-F1
#
_entry.id   AF-A0A015IWZ0-F1
#
_cell.length_a   1.000
_cell.length_b   1.000
_cell.length_c   1.000
_cell.angle_alpha   90.00
_cell.angle_beta   90.00
_cell.angle_gamma   90.00
#
_symmetry.space_group_name_H-M   'P 1'
#
loop_
_entity.id
_entity.type
_entity.pdbx_description
1 polymer ?
#
loop_
_entity_poly.entity_id
_entity_poly.type
_entity_poly.pdbx_seq_one_letter_code
_entity_poly.pdbx_strand_id
1 'polypeptide(L)'
;MQLNSENVDLSDTNNTLHKLSQNVHKFDNKIKIKEIEPTIQNIHENIFEEDIGIVIDKIVDIYFEELNEGKERKVRKQNIIVNFNNFNINIQELVNWLLNNQNDSNSIYLLGYFNYHGIEISIDIQKSFKLFQKAASLENNAAQLDLANMYIDGEGTDKNYDKAFELSKNLAKKELLCGTNLLGYCHVNGIGTDINMQKAIELYEKTANLGSCLAQYNLAHIYKSGDGVAIDYNKAFELFKKTAEKEYSDGITMLGYCYNNGIGTGLNKKKAFESYQKSANLDNHYAQYNLALMYENGDGVEKNVKQAIYWYKESAKQGSASALIKLEELIEE
;
A
#
# COMPACT_ATOMS: atom_id res chain seq x y z
N MET A 1 37.70 0.60 -85.18
CA MET A 1 36.37 1.13 -84.81
C MET A 1 36.61 2.00 -83.58
N GLN A 2 36.61 3.32 -83.77
CA GLN A 2 36.87 4.31 -82.71
C GLN A 2 35.76 4.30 -81.66
N LEU A 3 36.13 4.56 -80.40
CA LEU A 3 35.48 5.50 -79.50
C LEU A 3 36.50 5.95 -78.44
N ASN A 4 36.77 7.25 -78.42
CA ASN A 4 37.63 7.98 -77.46
C ASN A 4 36.86 8.28 -76.16
N SER A 5 37.61 8.42 -75.06
CA SER A 5 37.47 9.51 -74.06
C SER A 5 38.61 9.36 -73.03
N GLU A 6 39.73 10.04 -73.24
CA GLU A 6 40.08 11.34 -72.61
C GLU A 6 40.36 11.24 -71.10
N ASN A 7 41.67 11.27 -70.80
CA ASN A 7 42.23 11.58 -69.49
C ASN A 7 41.78 12.99 -69.08
N VAL A 8 41.03 13.09 -67.99
CA VAL A 8 40.77 14.38 -67.33
C VAL A 8 41.76 14.55 -66.17
N ASP A 9 42.45 15.67 -66.26
CA ASP A 9 43.48 16.20 -65.39
C ASP A 9 43.00 16.34 -63.93
N LEU A 10 43.80 15.89 -62.97
CA LEU A 10 43.51 15.89 -61.52
C LEU A 10 43.81 17.24 -60.84
N SER A 11 44.01 18.31 -61.62
CA SER A 11 44.34 19.64 -61.08
C SER A 11 43.13 20.53 -60.73
N ASP A 12 41.89 20.15 -61.09
CA ASP A 12 40.70 20.98 -60.88
C ASP A 12 39.85 20.63 -59.64
N THR A 13 40.13 19.51 -58.97
CA THR A 13 39.42 19.10 -57.74
C THR A 13 39.85 19.89 -56.50
N ASN A 14 41.09 20.40 -56.48
CA ASN A 14 41.58 21.22 -55.36
C ASN A 14 40.99 22.64 -55.36
N ASN A 15 40.63 23.19 -56.53
CA ASN A 15 40.00 24.51 -56.62
C ASN A 15 38.49 24.48 -56.28
N THR A 16 37.83 23.34 -56.45
CA THR A 16 36.41 23.15 -56.05
C THR A 16 36.28 22.93 -54.54
N LEU A 17 37.19 22.18 -53.90
CA LEU A 17 37.21 22.04 -52.43
C LEU A 17 37.49 23.38 -51.71
N HIS A 18 38.36 24.22 -52.28
CA HIS A 18 38.67 25.52 -51.68
C HIS A 18 37.54 26.56 -51.86
N LYS A 19 36.71 26.44 -52.90
CA LYS A 19 35.48 27.23 -53.06
C LYS A 19 34.31 26.72 -52.21
N LEU A 20 34.23 25.42 -51.96
CA LEU A 20 33.24 24.85 -51.04
C LEU A 20 33.54 25.23 -49.59
N SER A 21 34.81 25.25 -49.14
CA SER A 21 35.14 25.66 -47.76
C SER A 21 34.89 27.15 -47.49
N GLN A 22 35.07 28.03 -48.50
CA GLN A 22 34.76 29.46 -48.37
C GLN A 22 33.26 29.77 -48.40
N ASN A 23 32.43 28.88 -48.96
CA ASN A 23 30.97 29.02 -48.88
C ASN A 23 30.39 28.46 -47.57
N VAL A 24 31.02 27.45 -46.96
CA VAL A 24 30.65 26.97 -45.61
C VAL A 24 30.91 28.06 -44.56
N HIS A 25 32.02 28.80 -44.65
CA HIS A 25 32.31 29.92 -43.74
C HIS A 25 31.49 31.21 -43.96
N LYS A 26 30.60 31.26 -44.95
CA LYS A 26 29.66 32.38 -45.13
C LYS A 26 28.23 32.08 -44.66
N PHE A 27 27.92 30.83 -44.31
CA PHE A 27 26.65 30.48 -43.69
C PHE A 27 26.70 30.48 -42.15
N ASP A 28 27.88 30.69 -41.55
CA ASP A 28 28.09 30.82 -40.10
C ASP A 28 27.60 32.15 -39.50
N ASN A 29 26.85 32.98 -40.24
CA ASN A 29 26.24 34.19 -39.68
C ASN A 29 24.73 34.25 -39.95
N LYS A 30 23.98 33.95 -38.89
CA LYS A 30 22.53 34.10 -38.68
C LYS A 30 21.61 33.03 -39.28
N ILE A 31 21.62 31.83 -38.70
CA ILE A 31 20.37 31.10 -38.43
C ILE A 31 20.47 30.47 -37.04
N LYS A 32 19.78 31.04 -36.05
CA LYS A 32 19.55 30.40 -34.75
C LYS A 32 18.54 29.28 -34.95
N ILE A 33 19.00 28.08 -35.27
CA ILE A 33 18.21 26.87 -35.08
C ILE A 33 18.48 26.44 -33.63
N LYS A 34 17.46 26.53 -32.78
CA LYS A 34 17.46 25.86 -31.48
C LYS A 34 17.47 24.36 -31.81
N GLU A 35 18.61 23.70 -31.61
CA GLU A 35 18.61 22.26 -31.37
C GLU A 35 17.74 22.03 -30.13
N ILE A 36 16.61 21.36 -30.33
CA ILE A 36 15.84 20.79 -29.23
C ILE A 36 16.48 19.44 -28.98
N GLU A 37 17.51 19.44 -28.13
CA GLU A 37 17.84 18.24 -27.34
C GLU A 37 16.57 17.80 -26.59
N PRO A 38 16.34 16.50 -26.32
CA PRO A 38 15.33 16.12 -25.34
C PRO A 38 15.77 16.66 -23.99
N THR A 39 15.28 17.84 -23.66
CA THR A 39 15.53 18.52 -22.42
C THR A 39 14.82 17.76 -21.31
N ILE A 40 15.61 17.07 -20.48
CA ILE A 40 15.26 16.85 -19.07
C ILE A 40 15.25 18.24 -18.43
N GLN A 41 14.18 18.99 -18.66
CA GLN A 41 14.02 20.34 -18.13
C GLN A 41 12.63 20.48 -17.57
N ASN A 42 12.43 19.72 -16.48
CA ASN A 42 11.69 20.11 -15.29
C ASN A 42 11.94 19.03 -14.23
N ILE A 43 13.19 18.92 -13.78
CA ILE A 43 13.45 18.63 -12.38
C ILE A 43 13.87 19.99 -11.84
N HIS A 44 13.09 20.57 -10.93
CA HIS A 44 13.51 21.77 -10.23
C HIS A 44 14.83 21.50 -9.50
N GLU A 45 15.94 21.90 -10.11
CA GLU A 45 17.25 22.32 -9.58
C GLU A 45 17.89 21.70 -8.32
N ASN A 46 17.38 20.66 -7.64
CA ASN A 46 18.02 20.16 -6.40
C ASN A 46 17.81 18.66 -6.05
N ILE A 47 17.47 17.80 -7.00
CA ILE A 47 17.43 16.35 -6.74
C ILE A 47 18.11 15.65 -7.92
N PHE A 48 19.36 15.20 -7.73
CA PHE A 48 20.02 14.33 -8.70
C PHE A 48 19.27 12.99 -8.78
N GLU A 49 19.35 12.26 -9.88
CA GLU A 49 18.66 10.94 -10.00
C GLU A 49 19.04 9.98 -8.85
N GLU A 50 20.28 10.07 -8.36
CA GLU A 50 20.76 9.33 -7.19
C GLU A 50 20.00 9.70 -5.90
N ASP A 51 19.55 10.94 -5.76
CA ASP A 51 18.78 11.42 -4.61
C ASP A 51 17.33 10.86 -4.62
N ILE A 52 16.76 10.60 -5.80
CA ILE A 52 15.40 10.02 -5.92
C ILE A 52 15.39 8.59 -5.38
N GLY A 53 16.39 7.78 -5.74
CA GLY A 53 16.50 6.39 -5.24
C GLY A 53 16.55 6.33 -3.72
N ILE A 54 17.35 7.20 -3.09
CA ILE A 54 17.45 7.30 -1.62
C ILE A 54 16.10 7.66 -0.99
N VAL A 55 15.35 8.59 -1.60
CA VAL A 55 14.03 8.98 -1.10
C VAL A 55 13.02 7.83 -1.24
N ILE A 56 13.06 7.09 -2.35
CA ILE A 56 12.21 5.90 -2.55
C ILE A 56 12.49 4.86 -1.47
N ASP A 57 13.76 4.54 -1.21
CA ASP A 57 14.16 3.57 -0.18
C ASP A 57 13.59 3.96 1.19
N LYS A 58 13.76 5.23 1.57
CA LYS A 58 13.21 5.77 2.82
C LYS A 58 11.69 5.69 2.88
N ILE A 59 10.99 5.91 1.78
CA ILE A 59 9.52 5.83 1.74
C ILE A 59 9.04 4.38 1.85
N VAL A 60 9.76 3.41 1.29
CA VAL A 60 9.47 1.98 1.47
C VAL A 60 9.68 1.56 2.92
N ASP A 61 10.70 2.10 3.62
CA ASP A 61 10.90 1.84 5.05
C ASP A 61 9.73 2.41 5.89
N ILE A 62 9.32 3.64 5.62
CA ILE A 62 8.16 4.26 6.27
C ILE A 62 6.90 3.41 6.03
N TYR A 63 6.69 2.88 4.82
CA TYR A 63 5.56 2.00 4.53
C TYR A 63 5.50 0.78 5.48
N PHE A 64 6.63 0.17 5.81
CA PHE A 64 6.69 -0.94 6.76
C PHE A 64 6.41 -0.51 8.20
N GLU A 65 6.95 0.64 8.63
CA GLU A 65 6.66 1.20 9.95
C GLU A 65 5.16 1.41 10.13
N GLU A 66 4.52 2.05 9.15
CA GLU A 66 3.08 2.32 9.19
C GLU A 66 2.22 1.05 9.17
N LEU A 67 2.65 0.02 8.44
CA LEU A 67 1.96 -1.27 8.44
C LEU A 67 2.09 -1.96 9.81
N ASN A 68 3.23 -1.84 10.49
CA ASN A 68 3.43 -2.39 11.84
C ASN A 68 2.61 -1.66 12.91
N GLU A 69 2.43 -0.35 12.74
CA GLU A 69 1.51 0.48 13.54
C GLU A 69 0.03 0.19 13.26
N GLY A 70 -0.28 -0.57 12.21
CA GLY A 70 -1.64 -0.91 11.83
C GLY A 70 -2.37 0.22 11.12
N LYS A 71 -1.65 1.14 10.45
CA LYS A 71 -2.31 2.19 9.66
C LYS A 71 -3.08 1.58 8.49
N GLU A 72 -4.31 2.06 8.32
CA GLU A 72 -5.20 1.65 7.24
C GLU A 72 -4.55 1.85 5.86
N ARG A 73 -4.90 0.97 4.91
CA ARG A 73 -4.34 1.00 3.53
C ARG A 73 -4.52 2.37 2.86
N LYS A 74 -5.68 3.01 3.05
CA LYS A 74 -5.99 4.36 2.51
C LYS A 74 -5.09 5.45 3.13
N VAL A 75 -4.83 5.36 4.43
CA VAL A 75 -3.94 6.30 5.14
C VAL A 75 -2.50 6.13 4.67
N ARG A 76 -2.01 4.88 4.57
CA ARG A 76 -0.66 4.60 4.04
C ARG A 76 -0.48 5.11 2.60
N LYS A 77 -1.48 4.91 1.74
CA LYS A 77 -1.50 5.49 0.39
C LYS A 77 -1.34 7.02 0.42
N GLN A 78 -2.11 7.70 1.26
CA GLN A 78 -2.04 9.16 1.38
C GLN A 78 -0.69 9.62 1.93
N ASN A 79 -0.13 8.90 2.90
CA ASN A 79 1.14 9.25 3.52
C ASN A 79 2.31 9.09 2.54
N ILE A 80 2.28 8.09 1.64
CA ILE A 80 3.26 8.00 0.55
C ILE A 80 3.25 9.26 -0.32
N ILE A 81 2.06 9.73 -0.73
CA ILE A 81 1.90 10.96 -1.53
C ILE A 81 2.44 12.18 -0.78
N VAL A 82 2.06 12.33 0.49
CA VAL A 82 2.50 13.44 1.35
C VAL A 82 4.02 13.41 1.57
N ASN A 83 4.61 12.23 1.75
CA ASN A 83 6.04 12.09 1.95
C ASN A 83 6.82 12.56 0.71
N PHE A 84 6.42 12.15 -0.50
CA PHE A 84 7.06 12.67 -1.73
C PHE A 84 6.96 14.20 -1.85
N ASN A 85 5.79 14.76 -1.55
CA ASN A 85 5.62 16.22 -1.54
C ASN A 85 6.54 16.91 -0.50
N ASN A 86 6.74 16.32 0.67
CA ASN A 86 7.65 16.84 1.69
C ASN A 86 9.13 16.82 1.25
N PHE A 87 9.49 15.90 0.36
CA PHE A 87 10.80 15.89 -0.29
C PHE A 87 10.86 16.78 -1.54
N ASN A 88 9.83 17.60 -1.80
CA ASN A 88 9.68 18.43 -2.99
C ASN A 88 9.72 17.62 -4.31
N ILE A 89 9.30 16.36 -4.27
CA ILE A 89 9.20 15.51 -5.46
C ILE A 89 7.77 15.59 -6.01
N ASN A 90 7.64 16.06 -7.24
CA ASN A 90 6.37 16.03 -7.97
C ASN A 90 6.06 14.57 -8.36
N ILE A 91 4.90 14.07 -7.95
CA ILE A 91 4.51 12.66 -8.18
C ILE A 91 4.35 12.35 -9.67
N GLN A 92 3.87 13.30 -10.48
CA GLN A 92 3.71 13.10 -11.92
C GLN A 92 5.08 12.99 -12.61
N GLU A 93 6.06 13.79 -12.18
CA GLU A 93 7.45 13.68 -12.65
C GLU A 93 8.08 12.36 -12.17
N LEU A 94 7.83 11.96 -10.92
CA LEU A 94 8.27 10.67 -10.37
C LEU A 94 7.72 9.49 -11.16
N VAL A 95 6.45 9.50 -11.55
CA VAL A 95 5.86 8.46 -12.42
C VAL A 95 6.64 8.34 -13.73
N ASN A 96 6.93 9.47 -14.38
CA ASN A 96 7.70 9.47 -15.63
C ASN A 96 9.12 8.91 -15.40
N TRP A 97 9.74 9.26 -14.28
CA TRP A 97 11.04 8.74 -13.90
C TRP A 97 11.00 7.22 -13.66
N LEU A 98 10.03 6.72 -12.88
CA LEU A 98 9.85 5.29 -12.58
C LEU A 98 9.59 4.45 -13.84
N LEU A 99 8.88 5.01 -14.84
CA LEU A 99 8.64 4.33 -16.11
C LEU A 99 9.95 4.07 -16.87
N ASN A 100 10.92 4.97 -16.77
CA ASN A 100 12.21 4.90 -17.45
C ASN A 100 13.32 4.25 -16.61
N ASN A 101 13.19 4.21 -15.28
CA ASN A 101 14.23 3.77 -14.35
C ASN A 101 13.80 2.55 -13.52
N GLN A 102 13.70 1.40 -14.18
CA GLN A 102 13.32 0.12 -13.55
C GLN A 102 14.55 -0.76 -13.26
N ASN A 103 15.60 -0.14 -12.72
CA ASN A 103 16.92 -0.75 -12.53
C ASN A 103 17.12 -1.29 -11.11
N ASP A 104 16.44 -0.69 -10.12
CA ASP A 104 16.44 -1.14 -8.73
C ASP A 104 15.09 -1.73 -8.31
N SER A 105 15.11 -2.56 -7.28
CA SER A 105 13.94 -3.32 -6.85
C SER A 105 12.83 -2.45 -6.24
N ASN A 106 13.19 -1.34 -5.58
CA ASN A 106 12.24 -0.45 -4.90
C ASN A 106 11.51 0.46 -5.89
N SER A 107 12.18 0.95 -6.94
CA SER A 107 11.55 1.68 -8.03
C SER A 107 10.58 0.80 -8.81
N ILE A 108 10.96 -0.45 -9.09
CA ILE A 108 10.05 -1.43 -9.71
C ILE A 108 8.83 -1.67 -8.82
N TYR A 109 9.04 -1.88 -7.52
CA TYR A 109 7.96 -2.05 -6.55
C TYR A 109 7.05 -0.82 -6.50
N LEU A 110 7.61 0.38 -6.39
CA LEU A 110 6.84 1.62 -6.27
C LEU A 110 6.00 1.89 -7.52
N LEU A 111 6.54 1.62 -8.71
CA LEU A 111 5.75 1.66 -9.94
C LEU A 111 4.60 0.65 -9.88
N GLY A 112 4.86 -0.57 -9.38
CA GLY A 112 3.83 -1.59 -9.14
C GLY A 112 2.75 -1.11 -8.17
N TYR A 113 3.15 -0.44 -7.09
CA TYR A 113 2.27 0.14 -6.07
C TYR A 113 1.41 1.27 -6.67
N PHE A 114 1.97 2.12 -7.52
CA PHE A 114 1.23 3.19 -8.19
C PHE A 114 0.18 2.62 -9.17
N ASN A 115 0.50 1.54 -9.89
CA ASN A 115 -0.47 0.85 -10.76
C ASN A 115 -1.56 0.15 -9.92
N TYR A 116 -1.21 -0.38 -8.75
CA TYR A 116 -2.16 -1.01 -7.83
C TYR A 116 -3.18 -0.02 -7.26
N HIS A 117 -2.70 1.17 -6.88
CA HIS A 117 -3.50 2.17 -6.18
C HIS A 117 -4.06 3.29 -7.07
N GLY A 118 -3.64 3.37 -8.33
CA GLY A 118 -3.99 4.43 -9.25
C GLY A 118 -3.47 5.79 -8.81
N ILE A 119 -2.17 5.90 -8.51
CA ILE A 119 -1.52 7.16 -8.10
C ILE A 119 -0.94 7.83 -9.35
N GLU A 120 -1.55 8.92 -9.81
CA GLU A 120 -1.21 9.66 -11.06
C GLU A 120 -1.24 8.83 -12.35
N ILE A 121 -1.61 7.55 -12.27
CA ILE A 121 -1.81 6.62 -13.38
C ILE A 121 -3.09 5.82 -13.17
N SER A 122 -3.66 5.28 -14.24
CA SER A 122 -4.83 4.40 -14.16
C SER A 122 -4.52 3.12 -13.39
N ILE A 123 -5.51 2.60 -12.66
CA ILE A 123 -5.38 1.30 -11.97
C ILE A 123 -5.15 0.20 -13.01
N ASP A 124 -4.09 -0.57 -12.81
CA ASP A 124 -3.76 -1.76 -13.62
C ASP A 124 -3.18 -2.85 -12.71
N ILE A 125 -4.09 -3.68 -12.20
CA ILE A 125 -3.77 -4.77 -11.28
C ILE A 125 -2.88 -5.83 -11.94
N GLN A 126 -3.07 -6.11 -13.23
CA GLN A 126 -2.27 -7.10 -13.97
C GLN A 126 -0.83 -6.62 -14.14
N LYS A 127 -0.64 -5.34 -14.47
CA LYS A 127 0.70 -4.75 -14.56
C LYS A 127 1.36 -4.63 -13.19
N SER A 128 0.60 -4.26 -12.16
CA SER A 128 1.08 -4.24 -10.77
C SER A 128 1.61 -5.61 -10.35
N PHE A 129 0.84 -6.67 -10.57
CA PHE A 129 1.25 -8.05 -10.27
C PHE A 129 2.58 -8.42 -10.94
N LYS A 130 2.75 -8.12 -12.24
CA LYS A 130 3.99 -8.38 -12.99
C LYS A 130 5.18 -7.58 -12.44
N LEU A 131 4.96 -6.32 -12.07
CA LEU A 131 5.98 -5.46 -11.48
C LEU A 131 6.40 -5.99 -10.11
N PHE A 132 5.45 -6.39 -9.27
CA PHE A 132 5.78 -7.01 -7.99
C PHE A 132 6.53 -8.34 -8.17
N GLN A 133 6.17 -9.19 -9.15
CA GLN A 133 6.95 -10.40 -9.47
C GLN A 133 8.39 -10.06 -9.82
N LYS A 134 8.61 -9.04 -10.67
CA LYS A 134 9.95 -8.58 -11.04
C LYS A 134 10.71 -8.05 -9.81
N ALA A 135 10.12 -7.19 -9.00
CA ALA A 135 10.75 -6.66 -7.79
C ALA A 135 11.05 -7.77 -6.75
N ALA A 136 10.12 -8.70 -6.54
CA ALA A 136 10.30 -9.82 -5.62
C ALA A 136 11.42 -10.78 -6.05
N SER A 137 11.62 -10.96 -7.37
CA SER A 137 12.75 -11.73 -7.93
C SER A 137 14.11 -11.07 -7.65
N LEU A 138 14.12 -9.77 -7.37
CA LEU A 138 15.26 -8.98 -6.90
C LEU A 138 15.28 -8.86 -5.37
N GLU A 139 14.63 -9.80 -4.67
CA GLU A 139 14.53 -9.88 -3.21
C GLU A 139 13.83 -8.71 -2.50
N ASN A 140 13.04 -7.90 -3.22
CA ASN A 140 12.27 -6.81 -2.62
C ASN A 140 11.22 -7.32 -1.62
N ASN A 141 11.35 -6.91 -0.36
CA ASN A 141 10.49 -7.42 0.71
C ASN A 141 9.04 -6.92 0.61
N ALA A 142 8.83 -5.67 0.16
CA ALA A 142 7.49 -5.09 0.07
C ALA A 142 6.71 -5.75 -1.07
N ALA A 143 7.36 -5.95 -2.21
CA ALA A 143 6.80 -6.71 -3.33
C ALA A 143 6.49 -8.17 -2.95
N GLN A 144 7.37 -8.84 -2.18
CA GLN A 144 7.10 -10.20 -1.69
C GLN A 144 5.86 -10.25 -0.79
N LEU A 145 5.69 -9.26 0.09
CA LEU A 145 4.52 -9.17 0.97
C LEU A 145 3.23 -8.96 0.16
N ASP A 146 3.24 -7.99 -0.75
CA ASP A 146 2.06 -7.68 -1.55
C ASP A 146 1.71 -8.82 -2.52
N LEU A 147 2.70 -9.48 -3.13
CA LEU A 147 2.46 -10.69 -3.93
C LEU A 147 1.84 -11.82 -3.12
N ALA A 148 2.29 -12.02 -1.89
CA ALA A 148 1.74 -13.07 -1.05
C ALA A 148 0.25 -12.82 -0.79
N ASN A 149 -0.13 -11.57 -0.51
CA ASN A 149 -1.54 -11.17 -0.39
C ASN A 149 -2.31 -11.35 -1.71
N MET A 150 -1.75 -10.90 -2.84
CA MET A 150 -2.38 -11.08 -4.15
C MET A 150 -2.63 -12.55 -4.49
N TYR A 151 -1.71 -13.45 -4.15
CA TYR A 151 -1.90 -14.90 -4.32
C TYR A 151 -2.93 -15.50 -3.36
N ILE A 152 -3.12 -14.92 -2.16
CA ILE A 152 -4.18 -15.33 -1.22
C ILE A 152 -5.55 -14.92 -1.77
N ASP A 153 -5.65 -13.69 -2.24
CA ASP A 153 -6.92 -13.10 -2.66
C ASP A 153 -7.30 -13.52 -4.09
N GLY A 154 -6.32 -13.87 -4.92
CA GLY A 154 -6.51 -14.07 -6.35
C GLY A 154 -6.64 -12.74 -7.08
N GLU A 155 -5.93 -11.71 -6.61
CA GLU A 155 -5.97 -10.38 -7.22
C GLU A 155 -4.91 -10.29 -8.32
N GLY A 156 -5.31 -9.99 -9.55
CA GLY A 156 -4.39 -9.94 -10.70
C GLY A 156 -3.87 -11.31 -11.16
N THR A 157 -4.22 -12.40 -10.48
CA THR A 157 -3.80 -13.77 -10.80
C THR A 157 -4.74 -14.79 -10.17
N ASP A 158 -4.63 -16.06 -10.53
CA ASP A 158 -5.35 -17.11 -9.81
C ASP A 158 -4.76 -17.30 -8.40
N LYS A 159 -5.61 -17.71 -7.45
CA LYS A 159 -5.16 -18.01 -6.09
C LYS A 159 -4.05 -19.06 -6.11
N ASN A 160 -2.99 -18.80 -5.35
CA ASN A 160 -1.85 -19.71 -5.23
C ASN A 160 -1.30 -19.73 -3.80
N TYR A 161 -1.92 -20.56 -2.97
CA TYR A 161 -1.60 -20.61 -1.54
C TYR A 161 -0.19 -21.14 -1.25
N ASP A 162 0.35 -22.04 -2.08
CA ASP A 162 1.72 -22.53 -1.93
C ASP A 162 2.74 -21.39 -2.07
N LYS A 163 2.60 -20.57 -3.13
CA LYS A 163 3.46 -19.39 -3.33
C LYS A 163 3.30 -18.35 -2.22
N ALA A 164 2.06 -18.08 -1.79
CA ALA A 164 1.81 -17.17 -0.68
C ALA A 164 2.53 -17.63 0.60
N PHE A 165 2.44 -18.93 0.91
CA PHE A 165 3.11 -19.54 2.05
C PHE A 165 4.63 -19.53 1.94
N GLU A 166 5.19 -19.75 0.75
CA GLU A 166 6.64 -19.65 0.53
C GLU A 166 7.15 -18.22 0.73
N LEU A 167 6.46 -17.22 0.18
CA LEU A 167 6.81 -15.82 0.35
C LEU A 167 6.72 -15.39 1.83
N SER A 168 5.67 -15.78 2.54
CA SER A 168 5.52 -15.46 3.97
C SER A 168 6.63 -16.11 4.82
N LYS A 169 7.01 -17.36 4.54
CA LYS A 169 8.18 -18.01 5.17
C LYS A 169 9.47 -17.25 4.91
N ASN A 170 9.70 -16.79 3.68
CA ASN A 170 10.92 -16.06 3.32
C ASN A 170 11.01 -14.73 4.06
N LEU A 171 9.91 -13.98 4.13
CA LEU A 171 9.85 -12.72 4.88
C LEU A 171 10.02 -12.94 6.39
N ALA A 172 9.42 -14.01 6.95
CA ALA A 172 9.58 -14.36 8.35
C ALA A 172 11.04 -14.75 8.71
N LYS A 173 11.76 -15.42 7.81
CA LYS A 173 13.19 -15.72 7.97
C LYS A 173 14.07 -14.47 8.02
N LYS A 174 13.65 -13.39 7.34
CA LYS A 174 14.28 -12.06 7.41
C LYS A 174 13.86 -11.25 8.65
N GLU A 175 13.10 -11.87 9.56
CA GLU A 175 12.60 -11.27 10.80
C GLU A 175 11.70 -10.04 10.60
N LEU A 176 11.08 -9.93 9.42
CA LEU A 176 10.10 -8.89 9.16
C LEU A 176 8.80 -9.20 9.91
N LEU A 177 8.33 -8.24 10.71
CA LEU A 177 7.11 -8.36 11.51
C LEU A 177 5.90 -8.71 10.64
N CYS A 178 5.73 -8.01 9.52
CA CYS A 178 4.65 -8.22 8.57
C CYS A 178 4.66 -9.62 7.94
N GLY A 179 5.84 -10.11 7.55
CA GLY A 179 6.02 -11.46 7.00
C GLY A 179 5.74 -12.55 8.03
N THR A 180 6.21 -12.34 9.25
CA THR A 180 5.98 -13.26 10.38
C THR A 180 4.49 -13.32 10.74
N ASN A 181 3.81 -12.17 10.73
CA ASN A 181 2.35 -12.10 10.91
C ASN A 181 1.61 -12.81 9.79
N LEU A 182 2.01 -12.61 8.54
CA LEU A 182 1.41 -13.29 7.40
C LEU A 182 1.60 -14.81 7.48
N LEU A 183 2.77 -15.28 7.92
CA LEU A 183 3.01 -16.70 8.16
C LEU A 183 2.10 -17.25 9.28
N GLY A 184 1.90 -16.48 10.35
CA GLY A 184 0.92 -16.81 11.40
C GLY A 184 -0.49 -16.94 10.82
N TYR A 185 -0.89 -15.99 9.96
CA TYR A 185 -2.17 -16.02 9.27
C TYR A 185 -2.34 -17.24 8.37
N CYS A 186 -1.28 -17.65 7.66
CA CYS A 186 -1.28 -18.88 6.88
C CYS A 186 -1.55 -20.11 7.75
N HIS A 187 -0.93 -20.21 8.93
CA HIS A 187 -1.15 -21.33 9.84
C HIS A 187 -2.54 -21.32 10.51
N VAL A 188 -3.14 -20.16 10.76
CA VAL A 188 -4.53 -20.09 11.26
C VAL A 188 -5.51 -20.63 10.21
N ASN A 189 -5.32 -20.27 8.94
CA ASN A 189 -6.29 -20.52 7.87
C ASN A 189 -5.97 -21.71 6.96
N GLY A 190 -4.81 -22.36 7.15
CA GLY A 190 -4.36 -23.44 6.28
C GLY A 190 -3.97 -22.99 4.87
N ILE A 191 -3.40 -21.79 4.73
CA ILE A 191 -2.99 -21.24 3.43
C ILE A 191 -1.61 -21.82 3.07
N GLY A 192 -1.60 -22.79 2.14
CA GLY A 192 -0.38 -23.44 1.63
C GLY A 192 0.30 -24.35 2.67
N THR A 193 -0.43 -24.67 3.74
CA THR A 193 0.02 -25.50 4.86
C THR A 193 -1.19 -26.04 5.61
N ASP A 194 -1.00 -27.07 6.44
CA ASP A 194 -2.05 -27.51 7.36
C ASP A 194 -2.30 -26.46 8.46
N ILE A 195 -3.53 -26.40 8.95
CA ILE A 195 -3.88 -25.55 10.08
C ILE A 195 -3.02 -25.92 11.29
N ASN A 196 -2.34 -24.93 11.86
CA ASN A 196 -1.49 -25.10 13.03
C ASN A 196 -1.62 -23.89 13.97
N MET A 197 -2.63 -23.92 14.83
CA MET A 197 -2.92 -22.83 15.77
C MET A 197 -1.75 -22.57 16.72
N GLN A 198 -1.09 -23.62 17.23
CA GLN A 198 0.04 -23.45 18.15
C GLN A 198 1.18 -22.68 17.48
N LYS A 199 1.49 -23.00 16.22
CA LYS A 199 2.52 -22.29 15.46
C LYS A 199 2.13 -20.85 15.17
N ALA A 200 0.86 -20.61 14.83
CA ALA A 200 0.36 -19.26 14.63
C ALA A 200 0.49 -18.39 15.90
N ILE A 201 0.12 -18.94 17.06
CA ILE A 201 0.23 -18.27 18.35
C ILE A 201 1.69 -17.91 18.64
N GLU A 202 2.63 -18.86 18.50
CA GLU A 202 4.06 -18.58 18.69
C GLU A 202 4.56 -17.41 17.80
N LEU A 203 4.14 -17.40 16.53
CA LEU A 203 4.53 -16.36 15.58
C LEU A 203 3.94 -15.01 15.94
N TYR A 204 2.65 -14.96 16.30
CA TYR A 204 2.03 -13.71 16.74
C TYR A 204 2.57 -13.24 18.08
N GLU A 205 2.89 -14.12 19.03
CA GLU A 205 3.49 -13.73 20.31
C GLU A 205 4.87 -13.09 20.08
N LYS A 206 5.68 -13.66 19.18
CA LYS A 206 6.97 -13.08 18.78
C LYS A 206 6.81 -11.63 18.32
N THR A 207 5.88 -11.35 17.41
CA THR A 207 5.73 -10.01 16.80
C THR A 207 4.91 -9.04 17.66
N ALA A 208 3.97 -9.53 18.47
CA ALA A 208 3.21 -8.73 19.41
C ALA A 208 4.09 -8.15 20.53
N ASN A 209 5.09 -8.91 20.98
CA ASN A 209 6.10 -8.45 21.94
C ASN A 209 7.01 -7.36 21.36
N LEU A 210 7.16 -7.32 20.03
CA LEU A 210 7.85 -6.26 19.30
C LEU A 210 6.93 -5.08 18.93
N GLY A 211 5.68 -5.11 19.38
CA GLY A 211 4.74 -4.00 19.24
C GLY A 211 3.90 -4.00 17.98
N SER A 212 3.86 -5.09 17.20
CA SER A 212 2.98 -5.16 16.02
C SER A 212 1.50 -5.10 16.41
N CYS A 213 0.77 -4.09 15.92
CA CYS A 213 -0.67 -3.92 16.19
C CYS A 213 -1.48 -5.11 15.67
N LEU A 214 -1.19 -5.56 14.45
CA LEU A 214 -1.88 -6.67 13.81
C LEU A 214 -1.70 -7.98 14.61
N ALA A 215 -0.50 -8.24 15.12
CA ALA A 215 -0.24 -9.42 15.93
C ALA A 215 -0.96 -9.39 17.28
N GLN A 216 -0.92 -8.24 17.96
CA GLN A 216 -1.65 -8.04 19.22
C GLN A 216 -3.15 -8.21 19.03
N TYR A 217 -3.70 -7.67 17.94
CA TYR A 217 -5.11 -7.82 17.56
C TYR A 217 -5.49 -9.28 17.29
N ASN A 218 -4.69 -10.01 16.51
CA ASN A 218 -4.95 -11.41 16.21
C ASN A 218 -4.86 -12.30 17.47
N LEU A 219 -3.87 -12.07 18.34
CA LEU A 219 -3.79 -12.77 19.63
C LEU A 219 -4.97 -12.46 20.54
N ALA A 220 -5.43 -11.21 20.56
CA ALA A 220 -6.60 -10.83 21.35
C ALA A 220 -7.85 -11.61 20.92
N HIS A 221 -8.04 -11.79 19.60
CA HIS A 221 -9.11 -12.63 19.08
C HIS A 221 -8.95 -14.09 19.49
N ILE A 222 -7.74 -14.65 19.39
CA ILE A 222 -7.45 -16.03 19.82
C ILE A 222 -7.77 -16.23 21.31
N TYR A 223 -7.34 -15.32 22.18
CA TYR A 223 -7.68 -15.40 23.61
C TYR A 223 -9.17 -15.21 23.89
N LYS A 224 -9.88 -14.43 23.06
CA LYS A 224 -11.33 -14.24 23.17
C LYS A 224 -12.10 -15.48 22.72
N SER A 225 -11.67 -16.18 21.66
CA SER A 225 -12.35 -17.37 21.15
C SER A 225 -11.92 -18.67 21.85
N GLY A 226 -10.69 -18.74 22.34
CA GLY A 226 -10.10 -19.95 22.88
C GLY A 226 -9.57 -20.90 21.79
N ASP A 227 -9.22 -20.38 20.61
CA ASP A 227 -8.74 -21.22 19.51
C ASP A 227 -7.29 -21.65 19.76
N GLY A 228 -7.09 -22.91 20.15
CA GLY A 228 -5.77 -23.47 20.46
C GLY A 228 -5.20 -23.09 21.84
N VAL A 229 -5.91 -22.26 22.62
CA VAL A 229 -5.56 -21.87 23.99
C VAL A 229 -6.80 -21.77 24.87
N ALA A 230 -6.64 -21.74 26.19
CA ALA A 230 -7.76 -21.44 27.07
C ALA A 230 -8.29 -20.00 26.83
N ILE A 231 -9.61 -19.84 26.88
CA ILE A 231 -10.25 -18.52 26.83
C ILE A 231 -9.70 -17.64 27.97
N ASP A 232 -9.26 -16.44 27.61
CA ASP A 232 -8.78 -15.44 28.56
C ASP A 232 -9.25 -14.05 28.13
N TYR A 233 -10.45 -13.69 28.57
CA TYR A 233 -11.05 -12.40 28.23
C TYR A 233 -10.26 -11.21 28.77
N ASN A 234 -9.53 -11.36 29.89
CA ASN A 234 -8.72 -10.28 30.44
C ASN A 234 -7.51 -10.01 29.53
N LYS A 235 -6.81 -11.05 29.07
CA LYS A 235 -5.73 -10.89 28.08
C LYS A 235 -6.24 -10.33 26.77
N ALA A 236 -7.39 -10.80 26.28
CA ALA A 236 -7.99 -10.27 25.07
C ALA A 236 -8.28 -8.76 25.20
N PHE A 237 -8.92 -8.35 26.31
CA PHE A 237 -9.22 -6.95 26.59
C PHE A 237 -7.94 -6.09 26.64
N GLU A 238 -6.91 -6.51 27.37
CA GLU A 238 -5.66 -5.76 27.49
C GLU A 238 -4.92 -5.64 26.15
N LEU A 239 -4.94 -6.67 25.30
CA LEU A 239 -4.35 -6.61 23.97
C LEU A 239 -5.14 -5.68 23.04
N PHE A 240 -6.47 -5.77 23.00
CA PHE A 240 -7.29 -4.82 22.24
C PHE A 240 -7.07 -3.38 22.70
N LYS A 241 -6.99 -3.15 24.01
CA LYS A 241 -6.68 -1.85 24.59
C LYS A 241 -5.32 -1.31 24.13
N LYS A 242 -4.26 -2.12 24.16
CA LYS A 242 -2.94 -1.74 23.64
C LYS A 242 -2.96 -1.33 22.17
N THR A 243 -3.70 -2.09 21.34
CA THR A 243 -3.84 -1.72 19.91
C THR A 243 -4.65 -0.43 19.72
N ALA A 244 -5.67 -0.19 20.56
CA ALA A 244 -6.48 1.01 20.52
C ALA A 244 -5.70 2.28 20.95
N GLU A 245 -4.77 2.14 21.89
CA GLU A 245 -3.85 3.21 22.32
C GLU A 245 -2.91 3.65 21.17
N LYS A 246 -2.64 2.76 20.21
CA LYS A 246 -1.88 3.05 18.98
C LYS A 246 -2.75 3.52 17.82
N GLU A 247 -4.00 3.83 18.08
CA GLU A 247 -4.99 4.29 17.09
C GLU A 247 -5.30 3.29 15.97
N TYR A 248 -5.01 2.01 16.19
CA TYR A 248 -5.40 0.97 15.24
C TYR A 248 -6.93 0.80 15.25
N SER A 249 -7.57 1.07 14.11
CA SER A 249 -9.03 1.19 13.99
C SER A 249 -9.76 -0.07 14.46
N ASP A 250 -9.33 -1.26 14.01
CA ASP A 250 -9.91 -2.55 14.42
C ASP A 250 -9.73 -2.80 15.92
N GLY A 251 -8.58 -2.41 16.47
CA GLY A 251 -8.31 -2.46 17.91
C GLY A 251 -9.28 -1.60 18.73
N ILE A 252 -9.51 -0.34 18.29
CA ILE A 252 -10.48 0.57 18.92
C ILE A 252 -11.89 -0.01 18.82
N THR A 253 -12.27 -0.55 17.66
CA THR A 253 -13.58 -1.19 17.44
C THR A 253 -13.79 -2.34 18.41
N MET A 254 -12.80 -3.22 18.55
CA MET A 254 -12.89 -4.36 19.46
C MET A 254 -12.85 -3.95 20.94
N LEU A 255 -12.15 -2.87 21.29
CA LEU A 255 -12.24 -2.30 22.63
C LEU A 255 -13.67 -1.80 22.93
N GLY A 256 -14.31 -1.15 21.96
CA GLY A 256 -15.72 -0.77 22.03
C GLY A 256 -16.64 -1.98 22.22
N TYR A 257 -16.40 -3.05 21.46
CA TYR A 257 -17.12 -4.31 21.59
C TYR A 257 -16.95 -4.96 22.97
N CYS A 258 -15.75 -4.91 23.54
CA CYS A 258 -15.51 -5.43 24.88
C CYS A 258 -16.28 -4.64 25.94
N TYR A 259 -16.28 -3.31 25.88
CA TYR A 259 -17.10 -2.50 26.79
C TYR A 259 -18.60 -2.72 26.60
N ASN A 260 -19.04 -2.91 25.36
CA ASN A 260 -20.46 -3.11 25.04
C ASN A 260 -21.03 -4.41 25.63
N ASN A 261 -20.19 -5.44 25.71
CA ASN A 261 -20.57 -6.80 26.09
C ASN A 261 -19.97 -7.28 27.43
N GLY A 262 -19.12 -6.48 28.08
CA GLY A 262 -18.45 -6.86 29.33
C GLY A 262 -17.38 -7.95 29.18
N ILE A 263 -16.64 -7.94 28.07
CA ILE A 263 -15.59 -8.94 27.79
C ILE A 263 -14.27 -8.46 28.41
N GLY A 264 -13.81 -9.15 29.46
CA GLY A 264 -12.58 -8.80 30.19
C GLY A 264 -12.67 -7.48 30.95
N THR A 265 -13.87 -6.91 31.05
CA THR A 265 -14.16 -5.62 31.67
C THR A 265 -15.63 -5.56 32.11
N GLY A 266 -16.02 -4.56 32.88
CA GLY A 266 -17.42 -4.31 33.18
C GLY A 266 -18.17 -3.72 31.98
N LEU A 267 -19.46 -4.04 31.85
CA LEU A 267 -20.32 -3.45 30.81
C LEU A 267 -20.34 -1.93 30.95
N ASN A 268 -20.02 -1.22 29.87
CA ASN A 268 -20.01 0.23 29.82
C ASN A 268 -20.39 0.75 28.42
N LYS A 269 -21.68 0.99 28.21
CA LYS A 269 -22.21 1.48 26.92
C LYS A 269 -21.64 2.84 26.53
N LYS A 270 -21.36 3.74 27.49
CA LYS A 270 -20.77 5.05 27.18
C LYS A 270 -19.36 4.93 26.59
N LYS A 271 -18.50 4.10 27.20
CA LYS A 271 -17.15 3.84 26.67
C LYS A 271 -17.19 3.08 25.34
N ALA A 272 -18.17 2.18 25.16
CA ALA A 272 -18.40 1.53 23.88
C ALA A 272 -18.73 2.56 22.78
N PHE A 273 -19.67 3.47 23.06
CA PHE A 273 -20.03 4.57 22.17
C PHE A 273 -18.81 5.42 21.80
N GLU A 274 -18.05 5.88 22.79
CA GLU A 274 -16.84 6.69 22.57
C GLU A 274 -15.80 5.96 21.69
N SER A 275 -15.62 4.65 21.92
CA SER A 275 -14.69 3.82 21.14
C SER A 275 -15.17 3.65 19.70
N TYR A 276 -16.44 3.26 19.49
CA TYR A 276 -16.99 3.13 18.15
C TYR A 276 -17.02 4.47 17.40
N GLN A 277 -17.32 5.58 18.08
CA GLN A 277 -17.25 6.90 17.47
C GLN A 277 -15.83 7.25 17.03
N LYS A 278 -14.82 6.98 17.85
CA LYS A 278 -13.41 7.21 17.48
C LYS A 278 -13.03 6.37 16.27
N SER A 279 -13.35 5.07 16.25
CA SER A 279 -12.99 4.18 15.15
C SER A 279 -13.78 4.45 13.86
N ALA A 280 -15.05 4.84 13.98
CA ALA A 280 -15.89 5.24 12.84
C ALA A 280 -15.34 6.47 12.11
N ASN A 281 -14.75 7.42 12.87
CA ASN A 281 -14.04 8.57 12.32
C ASN A 281 -12.70 8.22 11.66
N LEU A 282 -12.16 7.03 11.94
CA LEU A 282 -11.01 6.45 11.24
C LEU A 282 -11.45 5.56 10.05
N ASP A 283 -12.67 5.79 9.55
CA ASP A 283 -13.30 5.06 8.44
C ASP A 283 -13.56 3.56 8.70
N ASN A 284 -13.52 3.06 9.94
CA ASN A 284 -13.79 1.63 10.20
C ASN A 284 -15.28 1.29 10.04
N HIS A 285 -15.63 0.51 9.01
CA HIS A 285 -17.02 0.20 8.68
C HIS A 285 -17.76 -0.62 9.74
N TYR A 286 -17.07 -1.49 10.49
CA TYR A 286 -17.69 -2.23 11.62
C TYR A 286 -18.03 -1.29 12.77
N ALA A 287 -17.14 -0.33 13.08
CA ALA A 287 -17.42 0.69 14.09
C ALA A 287 -18.57 1.61 13.65
N GLN A 288 -18.60 2.03 12.40
CA GLN A 288 -19.71 2.83 11.83
C GLN A 288 -21.05 2.12 11.98
N TYR A 289 -21.11 0.82 11.67
CA TYR A 289 -22.32 0.01 11.87
C TYR A 289 -22.75 -0.07 13.35
N ASN A 290 -21.80 -0.37 14.25
CA ASN A 290 -22.12 -0.47 15.68
C ASN A 290 -22.52 0.88 16.29
N LEU A 291 -21.91 1.97 15.85
CA LEU A 291 -22.28 3.31 16.24
C LEU A 291 -23.70 3.67 15.77
N ALA A 292 -24.06 3.28 14.55
CA ALA A 292 -25.41 3.44 14.02
C ALA A 292 -26.45 2.70 14.87
N LEU A 293 -26.19 1.44 15.23
CA LEU A 293 -27.04 0.67 16.14
C LEU A 293 -27.22 1.35 17.50
N MET A 294 -26.16 1.93 18.06
CA MET A 294 -26.24 2.63 19.35
C MET A 294 -27.11 3.89 19.26
N TYR A 295 -27.02 4.64 18.17
CA TYR A 295 -27.93 5.76 17.91
C TYR A 295 -29.38 5.32 17.64
N GLU A 296 -29.59 4.19 16.96
CA GLU A 296 -30.93 3.64 16.68
C GLU A 296 -31.65 3.23 17.97
N ASN A 297 -30.92 2.57 18.87
CA ASN A 297 -31.47 2.01 20.11
C ASN A 297 -31.41 2.98 21.29
N GLY A 298 -30.55 4.00 21.25
CA GLY A 298 -30.26 4.85 22.41
C GLY A 298 -29.37 4.15 23.45
N ASP A 299 -28.52 3.23 23.03
CA ASP A 299 -27.62 2.49 23.92
C ASP A 299 -26.38 3.35 24.22
N GLY A 300 -26.25 3.87 25.43
CA GLY A 300 -25.09 4.69 25.83
C GLY A 300 -25.03 6.09 25.21
N VAL A 301 -26.02 6.45 24.39
CA VAL A 301 -26.23 7.77 23.76
C VAL A 301 -27.73 8.03 23.64
N GLU A 302 -28.15 9.28 23.50
CA GLU A 302 -29.55 9.59 23.18
C GLU A 302 -29.91 9.01 21.80
N LYS A 303 -31.10 8.38 21.71
CA LYS A 303 -31.61 7.83 20.46
C LYS A 303 -31.69 8.93 19.40
N ASN A 304 -31.09 8.69 18.24
CA ASN A 304 -31.07 9.63 17.12
C ASN A 304 -31.06 8.89 15.77
N VAL A 305 -32.25 8.68 15.21
CA VAL A 305 -32.43 7.98 13.93
C VAL A 305 -31.69 8.64 12.77
N LYS A 306 -31.57 9.98 12.75
CA LYS A 306 -30.82 10.68 11.70
C LYS A 306 -29.33 10.33 11.72
N GLN A 307 -28.75 10.22 12.92
CA GLN A 307 -27.36 9.79 13.08
C GLN A 307 -27.19 8.30 12.75
N ALA A 308 -28.15 7.45 13.14
CA ALA A 308 -28.14 6.04 12.75
C ALA A 308 -28.12 5.87 11.22
N ILE A 309 -29.03 6.54 10.51
CA ILE A 309 -29.10 6.52 9.03
C ILE A 309 -27.79 7.02 8.42
N TYR A 310 -27.19 8.09 8.96
CA TYR A 310 -25.91 8.60 8.47
C TYR A 310 -24.81 7.54 8.57
N TRP A 311 -24.61 6.94 9.75
CA TRP A 311 -23.55 5.97 9.97
C TRP A 311 -23.78 4.62 9.26
N TYR A 312 -25.04 4.18 9.13
CA TYR A 312 -25.37 3.03 8.27
C TYR A 312 -25.00 3.29 6.80
N LYS A 313 -25.28 4.50 6.28
CA LYS A 313 -24.87 4.86 4.91
C LYS A 313 -23.35 4.81 4.74
N GLU A 314 -22.58 5.35 5.68
CA GLU A 314 -21.12 5.32 5.60
C GLU A 314 -20.56 3.88 5.65
N SER A 315 -21.11 3.03 6.52
CA SER A 315 -20.73 1.61 6.58
C SER A 315 -21.12 0.84 5.31
N ALA A 316 -22.32 1.10 4.78
CA ALA A 316 -22.83 0.45 3.56
C ALA A 316 -22.03 0.83 2.31
N LYS A 317 -21.56 2.08 2.19
CA LYS A 317 -20.64 2.52 1.11
C LYS A 317 -19.35 1.70 1.06
N GLN A 318 -18.95 1.11 2.18
CA GLN A 318 -17.77 0.26 2.31
C GLN A 318 -18.09 -1.24 2.15
N GLY A 319 -19.33 -1.59 1.76
CA GLY A 319 -19.74 -2.96 1.48
C GLY A 319 -20.40 -3.70 2.65
N SER A 320 -20.73 -3.03 3.75
CA SER A 320 -21.46 -3.64 4.86
C SER A 320 -22.91 -3.98 4.47
N ALA A 321 -23.17 -5.25 4.17
CA ALA A 321 -24.50 -5.73 3.84
C ALA A 321 -25.49 -5.55 5.00
N SER A 322 -25.05 -5.78 6.24
CA SER A 322 -25.89 -5.56 7.42
C SER A 322 -26.29 -4.09 7.60
N ALA A 323 -25.40 -3.16 7.28
CA ALA A 323 -25.71 -1.73 7.30
C ALA A 323 -26.72 -1.36 6.21
N LEU A 324 -26.61 -1.96 5.02
CA LEU A 324 -27.56 -1.74 3.93
C LEU A 324 -28.97 -2.23 4.31
N ILE A 325 -29.09 -3.45 4.86
CA ILE A 325 -30.38 -4.00 5.33
C ILE A 325 -30.99 -3.07 6.39
N LYS A 326 -30.20 -2.64 7.38
CA LYS A 326 -30.67 -1.71 8.41
C LYS A 326 -31.11 -0.37 7.86
N LEU A 327 -30.45 0.12 6.81
CA LEU A 327 -30.81 1.36 6.15
C LEU A 327 -32.15 1.24 5.40
N GLU A 328 -32.40 0.10 4.76
CA GLU A 328 -33.68 -0.18 4.09
C GLU A 328 -34.81 -0.23 5.11
N GLU A 329 -34.64 -0.96 6.22
CA GLU A 329 -35.62 -1.02 7.32
C GLU A 329 -36.01 0.37 7.84
N LEU A 330 -35.04 1.26 8.05
CA LEU A 330 -35.26 2.60 8.62
C LEU A 330 -35.80 3.65 7.63
N ILE A 331 -35.75 3.38 6.33
CA ILE A 331 -36.32 4.29 5.30
C ILE A 331 -37.77 3.90 4.98
N GLU A 332 -38.17 2.67 5.27
CA GLU A 332 -39.54 2.18 5.08
C GLU A 332 -40.49 2.49 6.24
N GLU A 333 -39.98 2.83 7.43
CA GLU A 333 -40.73 3.26 8.64
C GLU A 333 -41.18 4.73 8.62
#